data_AF-A8V597-F1
#
_entry.id   AF-A8V597-F1
#
_cell.length_a   1.000
_cell.length_b   1.000
_cell.length_c   1.000
_cell.angle_alpha   90.00
_cell.angle_beta   90.00
_cell.angle_gamma   90.00
#
_symmetry.space_group_name_H-M   'P 1'
#
loop_
_entity.id
_entity.type
_entity.pdbx_description
1 polymer ?
#
loop_
_entity_poly.entity_id
_entity_poly.type
_entity_poly.pdbx_seq_one_letter_code
_entity_poly.pdbx_strand_id
1 'polypeptide(L)'
;MTKFDKIFFAEIVQDIPLWLSLIMGIYPDLQNKWIFFFSLFLGSIASIYIIKMIKEGQYSPGVIEENPSASFSFSIYSVVLIFVLIFASFKNMLYMESFVWGYLIVFSALELIFFLKTKSNME
;
A
#
# COMPACT_ATOMS: atom_id res chain seq x y z
N MET A 1 -21.59 -3.96 2.97
CA MET A 1 -20.17 -3.92 2.57
C MET A 1 -19.64 -5.34 2.56
N THR A 2 -19.29 -5.84 1.38
CA THR A 2 -18.74 -7.18 1.17
C THR A 2 -17.34 -7.30 1.77
N LYS A 3 -16.79 -8.52 1.90
CA LYS A 3 -15.39 -8.70 2.33
C LYS A 3 -14.42 -8.07 1.33
N PHE A 4 -14.71 -8.22 0.04
CA PHE A 4 -13.97 -7.58 -1.05
C PHE A 4 -13.92 -6.05 -0.89
N ASP A 5 -15.06 -5.40 -0.63
CA ASP A 5 -15.11 -3.94 -0.44
C ASP A 5 -14.21 -3.47 0.72
N LYS A 6 -14.11 -4.27 1.79
CA LYS A 6 -13.27 -3.94 2.96
C LYS A 6 -11.78 -4.06 2.66
N ILE A 7 -11.38 -5.11 1.94
CA ILE A 7 -9.99 -5.31 1.51
C ILE A 7 -9.60 -4.21 0.53
N PHE A 8 -10.46 -3.94 -0.46
CA PHE A 8 -10.25 -2.87 -1.44
C PHE A 8 -10.11 -1.49 -0.77
N PHE A 9 -10.95 -1.20 0.24
CA PHE A 9 -10.81 0.03 1.01
C PHE A 9 -9.49 0.08 1.80
N ALA A 10 -9.08 -1.04 2.40
CA ALA A 10 -7.80 -1.11 3.11
C ALA A 10 -6.61 -0.85 2.18
N GLU A 11 -6.64 -1.41 0.98
CA GLU A 11 -5.62 -1.18 -0.06
C GLU A 11 -5.50 0.32 -0.40
N ILE A 12 -6.62 1.01 -0.59
CA ILE A 12 -6.61 2.48 -0.82
C ILE A 12 -6.06 3.23 0.40
N VAL A 13 -6.45 2.83 1.61
CA VAL A 13 -5.99 3.49 2.86
C VAL A 13 -4.49 3.29 3.09
N GLN A 14 -3.96 2.12 2.74
CA GLN A 14 -2.53 1.82 2.77
C GLN A 14 -1.70 2.75 1.87
N ASP A 15 -2.27 3.24 0.77
CA ASP A 15 -1.58 4.14 -0.15
C ASP A 15 -1.65 5.63 0.23
N ILE A 16 -2.51 6.02 1.18
CA ILE A 16 -2.66 7.43 1.60
C ILE A 16 -1.31 8.09 1.97
N PRO A 17 -0.39 7.46 2.73
CA PRO A 17 0.90 8.05 3.05
C PRO A 17 1.75 8.33 1.81
N LEU A 18 1.65 7.48 0.78
CA LEU A 18 2.39 7.59 -0.47
C LEU A 18 1.91 8.81 -1.26
N TRP A 19 0.59 8.95 -1.39
CA TRP A 19 -0.02 10.11 -2.03
C TRP A 19 0.25 11.41 -1.30
N LEU A 20 0.18 11.41 0.04
CA LEU A 20 0.49 12.60 0.83
C LEU A 20 1.96 13.00 0.69
N SER A 21 2.89 12.04 0.63
CA SER A 21 4.30 12.33 0.37
C SER A 21 4.50 13.05 -0.97
N LEU A 22 3.83 12.57 -2.04
CA LEU A 22 3.88 13.19 -3.36
C LEU A 22 3.30 14.60 -3.34
N ILE A 23 2.10 14.77 -2.79
CA ILE A 23 1.41 16.06 -2.76
C ILE A 23 2.21 17.08 -1.94
N MET A 24 2.63 16.72 -0.73
CA MET A 24 3.41 17.61 0.15
C MET A 24 4.83 17.88 -0.39
N GLY A 25 5.36 16.97 -1.22
CA GLY A 25 6.63 17.17 -1.90
C GLY A 25 6.53 18.14 -3.08
N ILE A 26 5.42 18.11 -3.82
CA ILE A 26 5.13 19.07 -4.92
C ILE A 26 4.71 20.43 -4.39
N TYR A 27 3.96 20.48 -3.28
CA TYR A 27 3.42 21.70 -2.69
C TYR A 27 3.97 21.90 -1.26
N PRO A 28 5.12 22.58 -1.10
CA PRO A 28 5.76 22.78 0.20
C PRO A 28 4.88 23.47 1.24
N ASP A 29 3.97 24.35 0.82
CA ASP A 29 3.04 25.06 1.71
C ASP A 29 2.06 24.12 2.45
N LEU A 30 1.87 22.91 1.94
CA LEU A 30 1.02 21.87 2.54
C LEU A 30 1.79 20.94 3.47
N GLN A 31 3.11 21.10 3.62
CA GLN A 31 3.92 20.20 4.43
C GLN A 31 3.54 20.27 5.90
N ASN A 32 3.15 19.12 6.45
CA ASN A 32 2.85 19.00 7.86
C ASN A 32 3.23 17.61 8.38
N LYS A 33 4.25 17.57 9.23
CA LYS A 33 4.78 16.33 9.81
C LYS A 33 3.72 15.52 10.55
N TRP A 34 2.80 16.18 11.26
CA TRP A 34 1.78 15.49 12.06
C TRP A 34 0.73 14.83 11.18
N ILE A 35 0.30 15.53 10.12
CA ILE A 35 -0.61 14.96 9.12
C ILE A 35 0.05 13.78 8.42
N PHE A 36 1.32 13.90 8.04
CA PHE A 36 2.07 12.82 7.41
C PHE A 36 2.20 11.60 8.34
N PHE A 37 2.65 11.77 9.59
CA PHE A 37 2.76 10.65 10.52
C PHE A 37 1.41 10.03 10.91
N PHE A 38 0.35 10.84 11.00
CA PHE A 38 -1.00 10.32 11.19
C PHE A 38 -1.45 9.47 9.99
N SER A 39 -1.12 9.90 8.78
CA SER A 39 -1.40 9.09 7.59
C SER A 39 -0.62 7.78 7.59
N LEU A 40 0.67 7.79 7.95
CA LEU A 40 1.48 6.58 8.10
C LEU A 40 0.88 5.61 9.11
N PHE A 41 0.36 6.12 10.22
CA PHE A 41 -0.32 5.30 11.22
C PHE A 41 -1.58 4.65 10.65
N LEU A 42 -2.43 5.39 9.94
CA LEU A 42 -3.61 4.85 9.28
C LEU A 42 -3.26 3.81 8.20
N GLY A 43 -2.27 4.11 7.36
CA GLY A 43 -1.77 3.19 6.34
C GLY A 43 -1.21 1.91 6.98
N SER A 44 -0.46 2.03 8.07
CA SER A 44 0.08 0.87 8.80
C SER A 44 -1.02 -0.04 9.36
N ILE A 45 -2.11 0.53 9.89
CA ILE A 45 -3.27 -0.25 10.36
C ILE A 45 -3.91 -0.99 9.19
N ALA A 46 -4.09 -0.32 8.05
CA ALA A 46 -4.61 -0.95 6.83
C ALA A 46 -3.71 -2.10 6.35
N SER A 47 -2.39 -1.91 6.31
CA SER A 47 -1.44 -2.96 5.94
C SER A 47 -1.46 -4.15 6.90
N ILE A 48 -1.56 -3.90 8.22
CA ILE A 48 -1.71 -4.97 9.21
C ILE A 48 -3.00 -5.75 8.97
N TYR A 49 -4.10 -5.07 8.62
CA TYR A 49 -5.36 -5.72 8.27
C TYR A 49 -5.22 -6.57 7.00
N ILE A 50 -4.59 -6.07 5.93
CA ILE A 50 -4.32 -6.83 4.71
C ILE A 50 -3.48 -8.08 5.01
N ILE A 51 -2.37 -7.93 5.75
CA ILE A 51 -1.52 -9.05 6.19
C ILE A 51 -2.34 -10.09 6.96
N LYS A 52 -3.25 -9.65 7.85
CA LYS A 52 -4.15 -10.57 8.57
C LYS A 52 -5.03 -11.35 7.59
N MET A 53 -5.62 -10.69 6.60
CA MET A 53 -6.47 -11.35 5.58
C MET A 53 -5.68 -12.36 4.73
N ILE A 54 -4.42 -12.06 4.40
CA ILE A 54 -3.50 -13.00 3.72
C ILE A 54 -3.23 -14.22 4.59
N LYS A 55 -2.97 -14.01 5.89
CA LYS A 55 -2.70 -15.11 6.85
C LYS A 55 -3.91 -16.03 7.05
N GLU A 56 -5.11 -15.47 6.94
CA GLU A 56 -6.37 -16.22 7.02
C GLU A 56 -6.74 -16.91 5.68
N GLY A 57 -5.94 -16.73 4.62
CA GLY A 57 -6.24 -17.25 3.28
C GLY A 57 -7.44 -16.60 2.62
N GLN A 58 -7.92 -15.47 3.15
CA GLN A 58 -9.09 -14.74 2.66
C GLN A 58 -8.71 -13.65 1.63
N TYR A 59 -7.41 -13.44 1.41
CA TYR A 59 -6.87 -12.53 0.40
C TYR A 59 -5.60 -13.12 -0.20
N SER A 60 -5.49 -13.04 -1.52
CA SER A 60 -4.31 -13.47 -2.28
C SER A 60 -3.83 -12.29 -3.13
N PRO A 61 -2.66 -11.71 -2.83
CA PRO A 61 -2.07 -10.65 -3.64
C PRO A 61 -1.93 -11.14 -5.09
N GLY A 62 -2.59 -10.46 -6.02
CA GLY A 62 -2.57 -10.81 -7.45
C GLY A 62 -3.63 -11.82 -7.91
N VAL A 63 -4.48 -12.32 -7.01
CA VAL A 63 -5.62 -13.18 -7.38
C VAL A 63 -6.87 -12.69 -6.64
N ILE A 64 -7.43 -11.55 -7.09
CA ILE A 64 -8.82 -11.24 -6.77
C ILE A 64 -9.68 -12.06 -7.73
N GLU A 65 -9.82 -13.35 -7.43
CA GLU A 65 -10.60 -14.29 -8.24
C GLU A 65 -12.09 -13.88 -8.32
N GLU A 66 -12.59 -13.17 -7.29
CA GLU A 66 -13.98 -12.71 -7.23
C GLU A 66 -14.28 -11.57 -8.22
N ASN A 67 -13.27 -10.81 -8.71
CA ASN A 67 -13.49 -9.70 -9.64
C ASN A 67 -12.23 -9.36 -10.50
N PRO A 68 -11.99 -10.10 -11.60
CA PRO A 68 -10.77 -9.99 -12.40
C PRO A 68 -10.51 -8.59 -12.99
N SER A 69 -11.56 -7.85 -13.37
CA SER A 69 -11.45 -6.52 -13.95
C SER A 69 -10.97 -5.47 -12.94
N ALA A 70 -11.45 -5.55 -11.70
CA ALA A 70 -11.01 -4.70 -10.60
C ALA A 70 -9.56 -5.05 -10.18
N SER A 71 -9.24 -6.35 -10.13
CA SER A 71 -7.87 -6.83 -9.86
C SER A 71 -6.85 -6.25 -10.84
N PHE A 72 -7.18 -6.32 -12.14
CA PHE A 72 -6.28 -5.85 -13.20
C PHE A 72 -6.06 -4.34 -13.12
N SER A 73 -7.14 -3.58 -12.94
CA SER A 73 -7.07 -2.12 -12.82
C SER A 73 -6.26 -1.70 -11.59
N PHE A 74 -6.42 -2.42 -10.48
CA PHE A 74 -5.67 -2.17 -9.25
C PHE A 74 -4.18 -2.48 -9.42
N SER A 75 -3.82 -3.61 -10.04
CA SER A 75 -2.42 -3.95 -10.32
C SER A 75 -1.74 -2.90 -11.22
N ILE A 76 -2.43 -2.41 -12.25
CA ILE A 76 -1.90 -1.31 -13.08
C ILE A 76 -1.67 -0.06 -12.23
N TYR A 77 -2.66 0.32 -11.43
CA TYR A 77 -2.57 1.48 -10.55
C TYR A 77 -1.37 1.38 -9.59
N SER A 78 -1.17 0.25 -8.91
CA SER A 78 -0.05 0.06 -7.97
C SER A 78 1.31 0.14 -8.68
N VAL A 79 1.42 -0.46 -9.87
CA VAL A 79 2.64 -0.38 -10.70
C VAL A 79 2.93 1.07 -11.11
N VAL A 80 1.91 1.80 -11.58
CA VAL A 80 2.05 3.21 -11.96
C VAL A 80 2.46 4.05 -10.75
N LEU A 81 1.84 3.85 -9.58
CA LEU A 81 2.19 4.56 -8.36
C LEU A 81 3.65 4.34 -7.96
N ILE A 82 4.14 3.09 -8.03
CA ILE A 82 5.55 2.78 -7.75
C ILE A 82 6.47 3.53 -8.72
N PHE A 83 6.19 3.53 -10.02
CA PHE A 83 7.00 4.29 -10.99
C PHE A 83 7.00 5.79 -10.71
N VAL A 84 5.85 6.35 -10.33
CA VAL A 84 5.74 7.77 -9.94
C VAL A 84 6.58 8.06 -8.70
N LEU A 85 6.53 7.21 -7.67
CA LEU A 85 7.34 7.36 -6.45
C LEU A 85 8.84 7.27 -6.74
N ILE A 86 9.26 6.30 -7.57
CA ILE A 86 10.66 6.18 -7.99
C ILE A 86 11.13 7.45 -8.72
N PHE A 87 10.33 7.94 -9.68
CA PHE A 87 10.68 9.15 -10.41
C PHE A 87 10.73 10.38 -9.50
N ALA A 88 9.75 10.54 -8.60
CA ALA A 88 9.71 11.63 -7.64
C ALA A 88 10.91 11.58 -6.67
N SER A 89 11.30 10.39 -6.20
CA SER A 89 12.51 10.14 -5.40
C SER A 89 13.77 10.60 -6.14
N PHE A 90 13.96 10.20 -7.41
CA PHE A 90 15.10 10.66 -8.22
C PHE A 90 15.15 12.19 -8.40
N LYS A 91 14.01 12.86 -8.32
CA LYS A 91 13.92 14.32 -8.40
C LYS A 91 13.98 15.02 -7.04
N ASN A 92 14.13 14.28 -5.93
CA ASN A 92 14.04 14.79 -4.56
C ASN A 92 12.71 15.54 -4.29
N MET A 93 11.62 15.02 -4.86
CA MET A 93 10.28 15.61 -4.78
C MET A 93 9.34 14.86 -3.83
N LEU A 94 9.86 13.92 -3.03
CA LEU A 94 9.07 13.22 -2.01
C LEU A 94 9.24 13.88 -0.65
N TYR A 95 8.12 14.21 -0.01
CA TYR A 95 8.15 14.63 1.39
C TYR A 95 8.39 13.42 2.29
N MET A 96 9.33 13.54 3.24
CA MET A 96 9.66 12.47 4.20
C MET A 96 10.04 11.15 3.53
N GLU A 97 10.79 11.23 2.43
CA GLU A 97 11.16 10.12 1.55
C GLU A 97 11.61 8.83 2.27
N SER A 98 12.53 8.93 3.24
CA SER A 98 13.03 7.76 3.97
C SER A 98 11.93 6.99 4.71
N PHE A 99 10.93 7.70 5.23
CA PHE A 99 9.80 7.08 5.91
C PHE A 99 8.84 6.39 4.92
N VAL A 100 8.64 6.99 3.75
CA VAL A 100 7.82 6.41 2.67
C VAL A 100 8.42 5.11 2.17
N TRP A 101 9.71 5.11 1.85
CA TRP A 101 10.40 3.91 1.39
C TRP A 101 10.49 2.85 2.49
N GLY A 102 10.79 3.25 3.72
CA GLY A 102 10.78 2.35 4.87
C GLY A 102 9.42 1.68 5.06
N TYR A 103 8.34 2.45 5.01
CA TYR A 103 6.96 1.96 5.07
C TYR A 103 6.67 0.96 3.95
N LEU A 104 6.94 1.33 2.70
CA LEU A 104 6.64 0.52 1.52
C LEU A 104 7.43 -0.81 1.54
N ILE A 105 8.73 -0.76 1.84
CA ILE A 105 9.58 -1.96 1.89
C ILE A 105 9.14 -2.90 3.00
N VAL A 106 8.90 -2.39 4.21
CA VAL A 106 8.53 -3.22 5.37
C VAL A 106 7.21 -3.93 5.12
N PHE A 107 6.17 -3.22 4.70
CA PHE A 107 4.85 -3.84 4.51
C PHE A 107 4.81 -4.75 3.29
N SER A 108 5.43 -4.37 2.17
CA SER A 108 5.52 -5.26 0.99
C SER A 108 6.27 -6.56 1.30
N ALA A 109 7.36 -6.49 2.08
CA ALA A 109 8.10 -7.68 2.50
C ALA A 109 7.27 -8.58 3.42
N LEU A 110 6.55 -7.99 4.38
CA LEU A 110 5.68 -8.75 5.28
C LEU A 110 4.52 -9.42 4.53
N GLU A 111 3.86 -8.70 3.63
CA GLU A 111 2.81 -9.26 2.78
C GLU A 111 3.32 -10.44 1.96
N LEU A 112 4.47 -10.30 1.31
CA LEU A 112 5.10 -11.37 0.53
C LEU A 112 5.44 -12.59 1.41
N ILE A 113 6.06 -12.39 2.58
CA ILE A 113 6.41 -13.47 3.50
C ILE A 113 5.16 -14.24 3.94
N PHE A 114 4.11 -13.53 4.36
CA PHE A 114 2.89 -14.18 4.82
C PHE A 114 2.12 -14.85 3.69
N PHE A 115 2.13 -14.27 2.49
CA PHE A 115 1.54 -14.89 1.31
C PHE A 115 2.22 -16.23 0.97
N LEU A 116 3.54 -16.26 0.86
CA LEU A 116 4.31 -17.48 0.56
C LEU A 116 4.10 -18.54 1.64
N LYS A 117 4.07 -18.13 2.92
CA LYS A 117 3.81 -19.04 4.04
C LYS A 117 2.41 -19.65 3.98
N THR A 118 1.38 -18.86 3.68
CA THR A 118 0.01 -19.37 3.55
C THR A 118 -0.10 -20.36 2.40
N LYS A 119 0.48 -20.03 1.23
CA LYS A 119 0.48 -20.91 0.06
C LYS A 119 1.15 -22.26 0.35
N SER A 120 2.31 -22.25 0.99
CA SER A 120 3.04 -23.47 1.37
C SER A 120 2.28 -24.37 2.36
N ASN A 121 1.32 -23.85 3.13
CA ASN A 121 0.51 -24.65 4.06
C ASN A 121 -0.74 -25.25 3.39
N MET A 122 -1.08 -24.80 2.18
CA MET A 122 -2.23 -25.28 1.41
C MET A 122 -1.85 -26.35 0.36
N GLU A 123 -0.56 -26.44 0.03
CA GLU A 123 0.06 -27.49 -0.81
C GLU A 123 0.47 -28.71 0.05
#